data_AF-A0A0Q2RRS0-F1
#
_entry.id   AF-A0A0Q2RRS0-F1
#
_cell.length_a   1.000
_cell.length_b   1.000
_cell.length_c   1.000
_cell.angle_alpha   90.00
_cell.angle_beta   90.00
_cell.angle_gamma   90.00
#
_symmetry.space_group_name_H-M   'P 1'
#
loop_
_entity.id
_entity.type
_entity.pdbx_description
1 polymer ?
#
loop_
_entity_poly.entity_id
_entity_poly.type
_entity_poly.pdbx_seq_one_letter_code
_entity_poly.pdbx_strand_id
1 'polypeptide(L)'
;MDFLVSPPEITSARIANGPGPGSLLAAASAWAGLGEDLAATANEFSSVVSSLTESPWQGPSATAMTELALSHTCWLRDAATNAADAARHAASAAAAYDAALAATVPLEALTGNRMQLISLAVSNILGLNAPAIAAAEAEYERMWAQDVVAMSDYYAGAAAAVARLSPWQATPTAPAAASDVTLVIGGSGFPLPSQSYVNSVMANYVTPNFPAFTVTNAQALLTPAQSYWITGIKTLTEDASWAQGLTILDSAIHAQLTSGNTVVVQGFSQGAGIASLEMASLKAAGVPSDAVSFALVGNPMNPNGGLYSRFDGLTLPSLGKSFPGSTPANDYPTVMYTIEYDGFADFPRYPLNIVADANAMLGALYVHPLYPTLTAEQVATAVQLPTAGPTMTKYYMIPTHNLPLLEPLRTSFLGNTIADLIQPDLKVIVNLGYGDPDYGYSTGPANVPTPFGLFPDVSPGTVCNDLVSGTQQGISAAAADLRSWHLPSLPNVSPSGLPHLTLPAFTPPTVESLIHGLQTANTTITTAATHAAASAYSTLLPTVDTLTAIAVSLPSYDLNLFLDGIRQAVEGDPAGIVNAIGYPVAADTGLLTFLSFFLAYAYYGAAKSIVADVAGLL
;
A
#
# COMPACT_ATOMS: atom_id res chain seq x y z
N MET A 1 -7.69 15.82 5.45
CA MET A 1 -8.26 16.59 6.57
C MET A 1 -7.20 17.47 7.24
N ASP A 2 -6.41 18.23 6.47
CA ASP A 2 -5.31 19.04 7.03
C ASP A 2 -5.80 20.28 7.80
N PHE A 3 -7.01 20.75 7.50
CA PHE A 3 -7.65 21.91 8.13
C PHE A 3 -7.94 21.74 9.63
N LEU A 4 -8.00 20.50 10.16
CA LEU A 4 -8.23 20.23 11.58
C LEU A 4 -7.08 20.71 12.47
N VAL A 5 -5.87 20.84 11.91
CA VAL A 5 -4.65 21.22 12.63
C VAL A 5 -3.90 22.39 11.97
N SER A 6 -4.44 22.94 10.89
CA SER A 6 -3.92 24.15 10.25
C SER A 6 -4.37 25.40 11.02
N PRO A 7 -3.48 26.38 11.25
CA PRO A 7 -3.90 27.69 11.77
C PRO A 7 -4.98 28.32 10.88
N PRO A 8 -5.88 29.14 11.44
CA PRO A 8 -6.97 29.77 10.70
C PRO A 8 -6.48 30.57 9.49
N GLU A 9 -5.31 31.21 9.54
CA GLU A 9 -4.76 31.95 8.39
C GLU A 9 -4.56 31.07 7.15
N ILE A 10 -4.15 29.81 7.35
CA ILE A 10 -3.97 28.87 6.24
C ILE A 10 -5.33 28.41 5.72
N THR A 11 -6.27 28.11 6.60
CA THR A 11 -7.62 27.66 6.22
C THR A 11 -8.36 28.75 5.46
N SER A 12 -8.42 29.98 5.99
CA SER A 12 -9.00 31.15 5.34
C SER A 12 -8.34 31.47 4.00
N ALA A 13 -7.01 31.40 3.92
CA ALA A 13 -6.31 31.64 2.65
C ALA A 13 -6.63 30.56 1.62
N ARG A 14 -6.66 29.28 2.00
CA ARG A 14 -6.92 28.18 1.07
C ARG A 14 -8.33 28.23 0.48
N ILE A 15 -9.34 28.53 1.30
CA ILE A 15 -10.73 28.58 0.82
C ILE A 15 -11.00 29.84 0.00
N ALA A 16 -10.34 30.96 0.31
CA ALA A 16 -10.50 32.21 -0.44
C ALA A 16 -9.70 32.24 -1.76
N ASN A 17 -8.60 31.47 -1.84
CA ASN A 17 -7.76 31.40 -3.02
C ASN A 17 -8.19 30.26 -3.95
N GLY A 18 -8.70 30.59 -5.13
CA GLY A 18 -9.05 29.62 -6.16
C GLY A 18 -9.95 30.23 -7.22
N PRO A 19 -10.22 29.49 -8.32
CA PRO A 19 -11.10 29.97 -9.39
C PRO A 19 -12.59 29.99 -9.01
N GLY A 20 -12.94 29.60 -7.77
CA GLY A 20 -14.32 29.45 -7.31
C GLY A 20 -15.04 28.22 -7.90
N PRO A 21 -16.36 28.07 -7.66
CA PRO A 21 -17.11 26.87 -8.04
C PRO A 21 -17.58 26.87 -9.50
N GLY A 22 -17.15 27.85 -10.31
CA GLY A 22 -17.68 28.07 -11.67
C GLY A 22 -17.50 26.88 -12.62
N SER A 23 -16.35 26.20 -12.57
CA SER A 23 -16.11 25.00 -13.39
C SER A 23 -17.01 23.83 -12.99
N LEU A 24 -17.32 23.71 -11.70
CA LEU A 24 -18.18 22.67 -11.16
C LEU A 24 -19.66 22.91 -11.53
N LEU A 25 -20.09 24.18 -11.52
CA LEU A 25 -21.41 24.58 -12.02
C LEU A 25 -21.53 24.37 -13.54
N ALA A 26 -20.47 24.64 -14.31
CA ALA A 26 -20.45 24.33 -15.74
C ALA A 26 -20.55 22.81 -16.00
N ALA A 27 -19.85 21.99 -15.21
CA ALA A 27 -19.96 20.54 -15.26
C ALA A 27 -21.38 20.07 -14.91
N ALA A 28 -22.02 20.65 -13.89
CA ALA A 28 -23.40 20.35 -13.54
C ALA A 28 -24.36 20.58 -14.73
N SER A 29 -24.23 21.71 -15.42
CA SER A 29 -25.02 22.00 -16.63
C SER A 29 -24.74 21.03 -17.78
N ALA A 30 -23.48 20.66 -18.00
CA ALA A 30 -23.11 19.71 -19.04
C ALA A 30 -23.67 18.30 -18.78
N TRP A 31 -23.63 17.83 -17.53
CA TRP A 31 -24.22 16.55 -17.13
C TRP A 31 -25.74 16.55 -17.25
N ALA A 32 -26.40 17.66 -16.91
CA ALA A 32 -27.84 17.80 -17.12
C ALA A 32 -28.22 17.70 -18.61
N GLY A 33 -27.48 18.40 -19.48
CA GLY A 33 -27.66 18.31 -20.94
C GLY A 33 -27.43 16.89 -21.48
N LEU A 34 -26.39 16.20 -21.02
CA LEU A 34 -26.16 14.80 -21.39
C LEU A 34 -27.32 13.89 -20.96
N GLY A 35 -27.89 14.11 -19.77
CA GLY A 35 -29.08 13.37 -19.32
C GLY A 35 -30.27 13.57 -20.26
N GLU A 36 -30.51 14.80 -20.74
CA GLU A 36 -31.56 15.11 -21.71
C GLU A 36 -31.31 14.42 -23.07
N ASP A 37 -30.08 14.49 -23.58
CA ASP A 37 -29.69 13.85 -24.85
C ASP A 37 -29.84 12.32 -24.79
N LEU A 38 -29.43 11.69 -23.68
CA LEU A 38 -29.58 10.25 -23.46
C LEU A 38 -31.06 9.85 -23.37
N ALA A 39 -31.89 10.63 -22.68
CA ALA A 39 -33.33 10.38 -22.59
C ALA A 39 -34.03 10.54 -23.96
N ALA A 40 -33.64 11.55 -24.75
CA ALA A 40 -34.13 11.74 -26.11
C ALA A 40 -33.72 10.56 -27.01
N THR A 41 -32.46 10.15 -26.93
CA THR A 41 -31.93 8.98 -27.67
C THR A 41 -32.69 7.70 -27.30
N ALA A 42 -33.00 7.49 -26.02
CA ALA A 42 -33.80 6.33 -25.58
C ALA A 42 -35.21 6.32 -26.22
N ASN A 43 -35.84 7.49 -26.35
CA ASN A 43 -37.17 7.60 -26.97
C ASN A 43 -37.11 7.33 -28.48
N GLU A 44 -36.11 7.86 -29.18
CA GLU A 44 -35.89 7.57 -30.60
C GLU A 44 -35.64 6.08 -30.83
N PHE A 45 -34.76 5.47 -30.02
CA PHE A 45 -34.44 4.06 -30.12
C PHE A 45 -35.67 3.17 -29.86
N SER A 46 -36.48 3.50 -28.84
CA SER A 46 -37.74 2.81 -28.56
C SER A 46 -38.75 2.89 -29.73
N SER A 47 -38.77 4.01 -30.46
CA SER A 47 -39.61 4.20 -31.65
C SER A 47 -39.16 3.28 -32.79
N VAL A 48 -37.84 3.23 -33.05
CA VAL A 48 -37.26 2.34 -34.07
C VAL A 48 -37.53 0.88 -33.74
N VAL A 49 -37.33 0.46 -32.49
CA VAL A 49 -37.61 -0.91 -32.03
C VAL A 49 -39.08 -1.28 -32.23
N SER A 50 -40.01 -0.36 -31.94
CA SER A 50 -41.44 -0.59 -32.16
C SER A 50 -41.75 -0.82 -33.66
N SER A 51 -41.17 -0.01 -34.55
CA SER A 51 -41.32 -0.20 -36.00
C SER A 51 -40.73 -1.52 -36.50
N LEU A 52 -39.67 -2.00 -35.85
CA LEU A 52 -39.03 -3.29 -36.16
C LEU A 52 -39.94 -4.46 -35.80
N THR A 53 -40.67 -4.37 -34.68
CA THR A 53 -41.64 -5.42 -34.27
C THR A 53 -42.88 -5.50 -35.18
N GLU A 54 -43.16 -4.45 -35.95
CA GLU A 54 -44.23 -4.40 -36.96
C GLU A 54 -43.75 -4.83 -38.36
N SER A 55 -42.47 -5.19 -38.52
CA SER A 55 -41.84 -5.59 -39.78
C SER A 55 -42.17 -7.03 -40.20
N PRO A 56 -42.15 -7.37 -41.51
CA PRO A 56 -42.22 -8.75 -41.97
C PRO A 56 -41.02 -9.63 -41.58
N TRP A 57 -39.94 -9.06 -41.00
CA TRP A 57 -38.82 -9.83 -40.47
C TRP A 57 -39.20 -10.55 -39.16
N GLN A 58 -39.47 -11.85 -39.26
CA GLN A 58 -39.88 -12.69 -38.13
C GLN A 58 -38.98 -13.91 -37.97
N GLY A 59 -38.92 -14.44 -36.75
CA GLY A 59 -38.14 -15.64 -36.40
C GLY A 59 -37.15 -15.40 -35.27
N PRO A 60 -36.38 -16.43 -34.86
CA PRO A 60 -35.52 -16.37 -33.66
C PRO A 60 -34.50 -15.23 -33.67
N SER A 61 -33.95 -14.88 -34.83
CA SER A 61 -32.99 -13.78 -34.98
C SER A 61 -33.64 -12.40 -34.84
N ALA A 62 -34.89 -12.23 -35.27
CA ALA A 62 -35.65 -11.01 -35.05
C ALA A 62 -35.97 -10.83 -33.54
N THR A 63 -36.40 -11.91 -32.87
CA THR A 63 -36.64 -11.91 -31.42
C THR A 63 -35.39 -11.55 -30.62
N ALA A 64 -34.25 -12.18 -30.92
CA ALA A 64 -32.98 -11.89 -30.23
C ALA A 64 -32.52 -10.43 -30.43
N MET A 65 -32.70 -9.86 -31.64
CA MET A 65 -32.39 -8.46 -31.91
C MET A 65 -33.31 -7.52 -31.11
N THR A 66 -34.61 -7.82 -31.05
CA THR A 66 -35.58 -7.04 -30.25
C THR A 66 -35.24 -7.07 -28.76
N GLU A 67 -34.87 -8.22 -28.19
CA GLU A 67 -34.49 -8.35 -26.78
C GLU A 67 -33.24 -7.51 -26.44
N LEU A 68 -32.18 -7.60 -27.24
CA LEU A 68 -30.97 -6.80 -27.05
C LEU A 68 -31.26 -5.29 -27.18
N ALA A 69 -32.09 -4.91 -28.16
CA ALA A 69 -32.45 -3.52 -28.39
C ALA A 69 -33.29 -2.93 -27.22
N LEU A 70 -34.19 -3.73 -26.64
CA LEU A 70 -34.94 -3.34 -25.44
C LEU A 70 -34.01 -3.16 -24.23
N SER A 71 -33.05 -4.08 -24.03
CA SER A 71 -32.04 -3.96 -22.97
C SER A 71 -31.21 -2.67 -23.13
N HIS A 72 -30.80 -2.34 -24.34
CA HIS A 72 -30.08 -1.09 -24.62
C HIS A 72 -30.92 0.17 -24.34
N THR A 73 -32.22 0.11 -24.61
CA THR A 73 -33.16 1.20 -24.31
C THR A 73 -33.29 1.43 -22.80
N CYS A 74 -33.36 0.36 -22.00
CA CYS A 74 -33.36 0.46 -20.54
C CYS A 74 -32.06 1.08 -20.03
N TRP A 75 -30.91 0.61 -20.54
CA TRP A 75 -29.61 1.17 -20.19
C TRP A 75 -29.51 2.67 -20.49
N LEU A 76 -30.00 3.15 -21.65
CA LEU A 76 -30.01 4.57 -21.98
C LEU A 76 -30.83 5.42 -20.98
N ARG A 77 -31.95 4.88 -20.47
CA ARG A 77 -32.79 5.56 -19.47
C ARG A 77 -32.12 5.61 -18.10
N ASP A 78 -31.45 4.53 -17.71
CA ASP A 78 -30.69 4.49 -16.46
C ASP A 78 -29.47 5.42 -16.53
N ALA A 79 -28.77 5.44 -17.67
CA ALA A 79 -27.67 6.37 -17.94
C ALA A 79 -28.13 7.84 -17.90
N ALA A 80 -29.31 8.15 -18.46
CA ALA A 80 -29.90 9.49 -18.38
C ALA A 80 -30.18 9.91 -16.93
N THR A 81 -30.71 8.99 -16.11
CA THR A 81 -30.98 9.25 -14.69
C THR A 81 -29.68 9.48 -13.91
N ASN A 82 -28.66 8.64 -14.14
CA ASN A 82 -27.35 8.79 -13.51
C ASN A 82 -26.68 10.12 -13.89
N ALA A 83 -26.80 10.57 -15.15
CA ALA A 83 -26.29 11.85 -15.60
C ALA A 83 -27.00 13.04 -14.90
N ALA A 84 -28.33 12.97 -14.77
CA ALA A 84 -29.09 13.97 -14.01
C ALA A 84 -28.70 14.00 -12.52
N ASP A 85 -28.41 12.85 -11.93
CA ASP A 85 -27.95 12.75 -10.54
C ASP A 85 -26.55 13.35 -10.37
N ALA A 86 -25.62 13.05 -11.28
CA ALA A 86 -24.30 13.65 -11.32
C ALA A 86 -24.38 15.19 -11.38
N ALA A 87 -25.29 15.74 -12.16
CA ALA A 87 -25.55 17.18 -12.22
C ALA A 87 -25.98 17.75 -10.86
N ARG A 88 -26.94 17.10 -10.18
CA ARG A 88 -27.42 17.52 -8.85
C ARG A 88 -26.31 17.46 -7.79
N HIS A 89 -25.47 16.43 -7.83
CA HIS A 89 -24.37 16.26 -6.89
C HIS A 89 -23.25 17.28 -7.12
N ALA A 90 -22.91 17.59 -8.37
CA ALA A 90 -21.97 18.66 -8.69
C ALA A 90 -22.46 20.03 -8.19
N ALA A 91 -23.75 20.35 -8.37
CA ALA A 91 -24.35 21.58 -7.84
C ALA A 91 -24.33 21.62 -6.30
N SER A 92 -24.60 20.49 -5.64
CA SER A 92 -24.52 20.39 -4.17
C SER A 92 -23.12 20.62 -3.63
N ALA A 93 -22.09 20.12 -4.32
CA ALA A 93 -20.69 20.34 -3.93
C ALA A 93 -20.27 21.80 -4.13
N ALA A 94 -20.74 22.46 -5.20
CA ALA A 94 -20.55 23.91 -5.41
C ALA A 94 -21.19 24.73 -4.27
N ALA A 95 -22.42 24.40 -3.87
CA ALA A 95 -23.08 25.08 -2.75
C ALA A 95 -22.36 24.87 -1.41
N ALA A 96 -21.77 23.69 -1.19
CA ALA A 96 -20.98 23.40 0.01
C ALA A 96 -19.70 24.26 0.05
N TYR A 97 -19.06 24.51 -1.09
CA TYR A 97 -17.92 25.44 -1.18
C TYR A 97 -18.34 26.87 -0.82
N ASP A 98 -19.44 27.39 -1.39
CA ASP A 98 -19.89 28.75 -1.13
C ASP A 98 -20.26 28.95 0.36
N ALA A 99 -20.89 27.94 0.98
CA ALA A 99 -21.18 27.94 2.40
C ALA A 99 -19.91 27.95 3.26
N ALA A 100 -18.90 27.16 2.88
CA ALA A 100 -17.62 27.11 3.57
C ALA A 100 -16.89 28.46 3.50
N LEU A 101 -16.79 29.05 2.31
CA LEU A 101 -16.17 30.35 2.09
C LEU A 101 -16.83 31.45 2.92
N ALA A 102 -18.16 31.43 3.02
CA ALA A 102 -18.91 32.40 3.82
C ALA A 102 -18.74 32.18 5.34
N ALA A 103 -18.52 30.95 5.79
CA ALA A 103 -18.41 30.59 7.20
C ALA A 103 -16.98 30.75 7.76
N THR A 104 -15.95 30.66 6.92
CA THR A 104 -14.55 30.87 7.35
C THR A 104 -14.25 32.32 7.69
N VAL A 105 -13.31 32.52 8.62
CA VAL A 105 -12.92 33.82 9.13
C VAL A 105 -12.15 34.61 8.06
N PRO A 106 -12.46 35.89 7.80
CA PRO A 106 -11.69 36.71 6.86
C PRO A 106 -10.26 36.95 7.34
N LEU A 107 -9.28 36.91 6.43
CA LEU A 107 -7.85 37.16 6.73
C LEU A 107 -7.59 38.52 7.40
N GLU A 108 -8.41 39.53 7.12
CA GLU A 108 -8.33 40.85 7.73
C GLU A 108 -8.59 40.81 9.24
N ALA A 109 -9.55 39.99 9.69
CA ALA A 109 -9.87 39.82 11.11
C ALA A 109 -8.74 39.10 11.86
N LEU A 110 -8.17 38.06 11.25
CA LEU A 110 -7.00 37.33 11.78
C LEU A 110 -5.79 38.26 11.93
N THR A 111 -5.49 39.04 10.88
CA THR A 111 -4.41 40.02 10.90
C THR A 111 -4.60 41.07 11.99
N GLY A 112 -5.84 41.58 12.15
CA GLY A 112 -6.20 42.52 13.21
C GLY A 112 -5.91 41.97 14.60
N ASN A 113 -6.31 40.73 14.87
CA ASN A 113 -6.06 40.06 16.15
C ASN A 113 -4.56 39.88 16.45
N ARG A 114 -3.76 39.47 15.46
CA ARG A 114 -2.30 39.30 15.63
C ARG A 114 -1.57 40.63 15.87
N MET A 115 -1.97 41.70 15.17
CA MET A 115 -1.42 43.05 15.40
C MET A 115 -1.76 43.58 16.81
N GLN A 116 -2.97 43.30 17.29
CA GLN A 116 -3.38 43.64 18.66
C GLN A 116 -2.52 42.91 19.70
N LEU A 117 -2.27 41.61 19.50
CA LEU A 117 -1.42 40.81 20.39
C LEU A 117 0.00 41.39 20.48
N ILE A 118 0.62 41.74 19.36
CA ILE A 118 1.95 42.35 19.31
C ILE A 118 1.98 43.69 20.05
N SER A 119 0.97 44.55 19.84
CA SER A 119 0.86 45.84 20.53
C SER A 119 0.77 45.68 22.05
N LEU A 120 -0.03 44.72 22.52
CA LEU A 120 -0.19 44.39 23.94
C LEU A 120 1.09 43.83 24.55
N ALA A 121 1.80 42.95 23.83
CA ALA A 121 3.06 42.35 24.27
C ALA A 121 4.18 43.40 24.38
N VAL A 122 4.34 44.27 23.37
CA VAL A 122 5.36 45.34 23.37
C VAL A 122 5.13 46.35 24.49
N SER A 123 3.87 46.62 24.85
CA SER A 123 3.53 47.52 25.96
C SER A 123 3.50 46.85 27.34
N ASN A 124 3.75 45.53 27.45
CA ASN A 124 3.64 44.76 28.69
C ASN A 124 4.87 44.85 29.62
N ILE A 125 5.52 46.01 29.69
CA ILE A 125 6.79 46.20 30.44
C ILE A 125 6.62 45.90 31.95
N LEU A 126 5.44 46.13 32.50
CA LEU A 126 5.10 45.93 33.91
C LEU A 126 4.21 44.69 34.16
N GLY A 127 3.92 43.87 33.15
CA GLY A 127 3.04 42.70 33.27
C GLY A 127 1.53 42.99 33.35
N LEU A 128 1.12 44.27 33.30
CA LEU A 128 -0.28 44.68 33.48
C LEU A 128 -1.20 44.32 32.30
N ASN A 129 -0.65 44.02 31.12
CA ASN A 129 -1.43 43.64 29.94
C ASN A 129 -1.74 42.14 29.88
N ALA A 130 -1.28 41.33 30.85
CA ALA A 130 -1.48 39.87 30.82
C ALA A 130 -2.95 39.44 30.60
N PRO A 131 -3.97 40.05 31.23
CA PRO A 131 -5.37 39.69 30.95
C PRO A 131 -5.83 40.01 29.53
N ALA A 132 -5.33 41.11 28.93
CA ALA A 132 -5.67 41.51 27.57
C ALA A 132 -4.98 40.64 26.51
N ILE A 133 -3.75 40.18 26.78
CA ILE A 133 -3.03 39.20 25.96
C ILE A 133 -3.81 37.88 25.93
N ALA A 134 -4.20 37.36 27.11
CA ALA A 134 -4.99 36.14 27.21
C ALA A 134 -6.34 36.24 26.47
N ALA A 135 -6.99 37.41 26.50
CA ALA A 135 -8.22 37.64 25.74
C ALA A 135 -8.00 37.65 24.21
N ALA A 136 -6.91 38.25 23.73
CA ALA A 136 -6.55 38.24 22.31
C ALA A 136 -6.18 36.84 21.81
N GLU A 137 -5.50 36.04 22.63
CA GLU A 137 -5.22 34.63 22.35
C GLU A 137 -6.50 33.78 22.35
N ALA A 138 -7.40 33.96 23.32
CA ALA A 138 -8.67 33.24 23.36
C ALA A 138 -9.57 33.53 22.13
N GLU A 139 -9.58 34.77 21.65
CA GLU A 139 -10.33 35.13 20.43
C GLU A 139 -9.73 34.47 19.19
N TYR A 140 -8.41 34.32 19.14
CA TYR A 140 -7.74 33.59 18.06
C TYR A 140 -8.10 32.10 18.04
N GLU A 141 -8.15 31.47 19.20
CA GLU A 141 -8.60 30.08 19.33
C GLU A 141 -10.07 29.91 18.91
N ARG A 142 -10.94 30.91 19.13
CA ARG A 142 -12.33 30.88 18.62
C ARG A 142 -12.37 30.98 17.10
N MET A 143 -11.55 31.85 16.50
CA MET A 143 -11.43 31.96 15.04
C MET A 143 -10.91 30.65 14.42
N TRP A 144 -9.94 30.00 15.07
CA TRP A 144 -9.47 28.67 14.66
C TRP A 144 -10.60 27.63 14.72
N ALA A 145 -11.32 27.55 15.83
CA ALA A 145 -12.44 26.61 15.97
C ALA A 145 -13.54 26.84 14.91
N GLN A 146 -13.85 28.10 14.57
CA GLN A 146 -14.83 28.43 13.55
C GLN A 146 -14.43 27.91 12.16
N ASP A 147 -13.18 28.10 11.76
CA ASP A 147 -12.64 27.60 10.49
C ASP A 147 -12.63 26.07 10.42
N VAL A 148 -12.31 25.41 11.54
CA VAL A 148 -12.38 23.94 11.65
C VAL A 148 -13.80 23.43 11.44
N VAL A 149 -14.80 24.08 12.03
CA VAL A 149 -16.22 23.73 11.84
C VAL A 149 -16.64 23.95 10.39
N ALA A 150 -16.34 25.13 9.81
CA ALA A 150 -16.69 25.45 8.43
C ALA A 150 -16.13 24.43 7.42
N MET A 151 -14.88 24.01 7.60
CA MET A 151 -14.25 23.02 6.73
C MET A 151 -14.70 21.59 7.00
N SER A 152 -15.12 21.26 8.23
CA SER A 152 -15.72 19.97 8.55
C SER A 152 -17.07 19.79 7.86
N ASP A 153 -17.90 20.83 7.88
CA ASP A 153 -19.19 20.85 7.19
C ASP A 153 -19.01 20.78 5.67
N TYR A 154 -18.03 21.53 5.13
CA TYR A 154 -17.67 21.45 3.72
C TYR A 154 -17.28 20.03 3.29
N TYR A 155 -16.39 19.39 4.06
CA TYR A 155 -15.95 18.03 3.79
C TYR A 155 -17.12 17.05 3.83
N ALA A 156 -17.98 17.12 4.85
CA ALA A 156 -19.15 16.26 4.96
C ALA A 156 -20.10 16.42 3.77
N GLY A 157 -20.36 17.67 3.36
CA GLY A 157 -21.20 17.98 2.20
C GLY A 157 -20.62 17.47 0.88
N ALA A 158 -19.33 17.72 0.63
CA ALA A 158 -18.65 17.28 -0.58
C ALA A 158 -18.53 15.74 -0.65
N ALA A 159 -18.17 15.09 0.45
CA ALA A 159 -18.07 13.63 0.52
C ALA A 159 -19.44 12.96 0.30
N ALA A 160 -20.52 13.52 0.85
CA ALA A 160 -21.87 13.01 0.63
C ALA A 160 -22.34 13.17 -0.82
N ALA A 161 -21.90 14.22 -1.53
CA ALA A 161 -22.17 14.39 -2.95
C ALA A 161 -21.44 13.32 -3.80
N VAL A 162 -20.17 13.02 -3.48
CA VAL A 162 -19.39 12.01 -4.19
C VAL A 162 -19.91 10.60 -3.91
N ALA A 163 -20.25 10.27 -2.66
CA ALA A 163 -20.70 8.92 -2.26
C ALA A 163 -22.03 8.51 -2.90
N ARG A 164 -22.81 9.45 -3.44
CA ARG A 164 -24.09 9.18 -4.13
C ARG A 164 -23.94 9.01 -5.63
N LEU A 165 -22.73 9.17 -6.19
CA LEU A 165 -22.48 8.89 -7.60
C LEU A 165 -22.49 7.38 -7.84
N SER A 166 -23.42 6.93 -8.69
CA SER A 166 -23.45 5.55 -9.17
C SER A 166 -22.28 5.30 -10.14
N PRO A 167 -21.58 4.15 -10.04
CA PRO A 167 -20.65 3.72 -11.07
C PRO A 167 -21.32 3.66 -12.45
N TRP A 168 -20.61 4.09 -13.49
CA TRP A 168 -21.13 4.03 -14.85
C TRP A 168 -21.30 2.58 -15.30
N GLN A 169 -22.48 2.23 -15.78
CA GLN A 169 -22.77 0.88 -16.26
C GLN A 169 -22.31 0.71 -17.71
N ALA A 170 -21.67 -0.42 -18.02
CA ALA A 170 -21.32 -0.77 -19.39
C ALA A 170 -22.58 -0.96 -20.25
N THR A 171 -22.48 -0.66 -21.55
CA THR A 171 -23.57 -0.90 -22.49
C THR A 171 -23.88 -2.40 -22.61
N PRO A 172 -25.15 -2.81 -22.69
CA PRO A 172 -25.50 -4.20 -22.96
C PRO A 172 -24.89 -4.64 -24.30
N THR A 173 -24.12 -5.71 -24.28
CA THR A 173 -23.57 -6.36 -25.48
C THR A 173 -24.18 -7.75 -25.63
N ALA A 174 -24.25 -8.25 -26.86
CA ALA A 174 -24.53 -9.67 -27.06
C ALA A 174 -23.43 -10.48 -26.32
N PRO A 175 -23.75 -11.60 -25.65
CA PRO A 175 -22.75 -12.40 -24.97
C PRO A 175 -21.64 -12.74 -25.97
N ALA A 176 -20.43 -12.26 -25.69
CA ALA A 176 -19.24 -12.66 -26.42
C ALA A 176 -19.01 -14.15 -26.18
N ALA A 177 -18.29 -14.82 -27.08
CA ALA A 177 -17.73 -16.11 -26.74
C ALA A 177 -16.88 -15.94 -25.47
N ALA A 178 -17.01 -16.88 -24.52
CA ALA A 178 -16.23 -16.92 -23.29
C ALA A 178 -14.76 -16.58 -23.57
N SER A 179 -14.21 -15.60 -22.84
CA SER A 179 -12.81 -15.20 -22.94
C SER A 179 -12.12 -15.39 -21.59
N ASP A 180 -10.87 -15.83 -21.61
CA ASP A 180 -10.02 -15.84 -20.43
C ASP A 180 -9.66 -14.39 -20.06
N VAL A 181 -9.80 -13.99 -18.80
CA VAL A 181 -9.45 -12.64 -18.30
C VAL A 181 -8.52 -12.75 -17.10
N THR A 182 -7.49 -11.90 -17.05
CA THR A 182 -6.67 -11.77 -15.85
C THR A 182 -6.99 -10.48 -15.11
N LEU A 183 -7.32 -10.54 -13.82
CA LEU A 183 -7.43 -9.37 -12.95
C LEU A 183 -6.10 -9.21 -12.20
N VAL A 184 -5.44 -8.07 -12.37
CA VAL A 184 -4.11 -7.78 -11.79
C VAL A 184 -4.26 -6.79 -10.65
N ILE A 185 -3.79 -7.17 -9.45
CA ILE A 185 -3.90 -6.37 -8.23
C ILE A 185 -2.51 -6.11 -7.65
N GLY A 186 -2.23 -4.83 -7.38
CA GLY A 186 -0.96 -4.38 -6.82
C GLY A 186 -0.81 -4.65 -5.31
N GLY A 187 0.41 -4.45 -4.83
CA GLY A 187 0.73 -4.43 -3.39
C GLY A 187 0.50 -3.06 -2.76
N SER A 188 0.79 -2.94 -1.46
CA SER A 188 0.70 -1.68 -0.72
C SER A 188 1.47 -0.55 -1.43
N GLY A 189 0.84 0.60 -1.64
CA GLY A 189 1.39 1.73 -2.38
C GLY A 189 1.22 1.67 -3.90
N PHE A 190 0.64 0.59 -4.44
CA PHE A 190 0.39 0.39 -5.87
C PHE A 190 -1.11 0.21 -6.17
N PRO A 191 -1.95 1.24 -5.94
CA PRO A 191 -3.41 1.12 -6.05
C PRO A 191 -3.89 0.76 -7.45
N LEU A 192 -3.21 1.23 -8.49
CA LEU A 192 -3.45 0.86 -9.88
C LEU A 192 -2.14 0.41 -10.53
N PRO A 193 -1.97 -0.90 -10.82
CA PRO A 193 -0.81 -1.41 -11.54
C PRO A 193 -0.57 -0.70 -12.88
N SER A 194 0.68 -0.28 -13.15
CA SER A 194 1.06 0.28 -14.45
C SER A 194 1.11 -0.81 -15.54
N GLN A 195 1.08 -0.40 -16.81
CA GLN A 195 1.20 -1.38 -17.90
C GLN A 195 2.53 -2.16 -17.87
N SER A 196 3.65 -1.51 -17.49
CA SER A 196 4.93 -2.21 -17.36
C SER A 196 4.91 -3.26 -16.26
N TYR A 197 4.26 -2.96 -15.14
CA TYR A 197 4.02 -3.93 -14.07
C TYR A 197 3.19 -5.10 -14.59
N VAL A 198 2.04 -4.83 -15.24
CA VAL A 198 1.13 -5.84 -15.79
C VAL A 198 1.89 -6.76 -16.76
N ASN A 199 2.65 -6.19 -17.70
CA ASN A 199 3.42 -6.97 -18.66
C ASN A 199 4.40 -7.93 -17.97
N SER A 200 5.12 -7.45 -16.95
CA SER A 200 6.11 -8.24 -16.21
C SER A 200 5.47 -9.40 -15.45
N VAL A 201 4.45 -9.13 -14.63
CA VAL A 201 3.82 -10.17 -13.82
C VAL A 201 3.06 -11.19 -14.67
N MET A 202 2.49 -10.75 -15.79
CA MET A 202 1.83 -11.63 -16.76
C MET A 202 2.84 -12.57 -17.44
N ALA A 203 3.98 -12.04 -17.87
CA ALA A 203 5.00 -12.83 -18.57
C ALA A 203 5.69 -13.83 -17.63
N ASN A 204 5.94 -13.45 -16.37
CA ASN A 204 6.74 -14.24 -15.45
C ASN A 204 5.92 -15.24 -14.62
N TYR A 205 4.69 -14.88 -14.21
CA TYR A 205 3.96 -15.66 -13.19
C TYR A 205 2.62 -16.20 -13.69
N VAL A 206 1.92 -15.49 -14.59
CA VAL A 206 0.59 -15.90 -15.08
C VAL A 206 0.69 -16.79 -16.31
N THR A 207 1.13 -16.25 -17.45
CA THR A 207 1.13 -16.94 -18.76
C THR A 207 1.87 -18.29 -18.72
N PRO A 208 3.03 -18.45 -18.04
CA PRO A 208 3.72 -19.74 -17.97
C PRO A 208 2.93 -20.83 -17.23
N ASN A 209 2.07 -20.44 -16.29
CA ASN A 209 1.27 -21.36 -15.47
C ASN A 209 -0.14 -21.55 -16.03
N PHE A 210 -0.67 -20.53 -16.70
CA PHE A 210 -2.01 -20.49 -17.30
C PHE A 210 -1.93 -19.96 -18.74
N PRO A 211 -1.53 -20.80 -19.73
CA PRO A 211 -1.16 -20.33 -21.08
C PRO A 211 -2.26 -19.65 -21.90
N ALA A 212 -3.53 -19.84 -21.52
CA ALA A 212 -4.67 -19.17 -22.15
C ALA A 212 -4.82 -17.70 -21.68
N PHE A 213 -4.16 -17.34 -20.59
CA PHE A 213 -4.19 -16.01 -19.99
C PHE A 213 -2.93 -15.26 -20.44
N THR A 214 -3.12 -14.15 -21.17
CA THR A 214 -2.04 -13.41 -21.83
C THR A 214 -2.11 -11.94 -21.47
N VAL A 215 -1.05 -11.17 -21.71
CA VAL A 215 -1.07 -9.74 -21.41
C VAL A 215 -2.22 -8.97 -22.09
N THR A 216 -2.73 -9.46 -23.22
CA THR A 216 -3.82 -8.83 -23.98
C THR A 216 -5.17 -8.92 -23.28
N ASN A 217 -5.37 -9.92 -22.41
CA ASN A 217 -6.60 -10.09 -21.63
C ASN A 217 -6.43 -9.74 -20.14
N ALA A 218 -5.32 -9.07 -19.79
CA ALA A 218 -5.06 -8.61 -18.44
C ALA A 218 -5.65 -7.21 -18.19
N GLN A 219 -6.31 -7.06 -17.04
CA GLN A 219 -6.96 -5.84 -16.58
C GLN A 219 -6.40 -5.46 -15.21
N ALA A 220 -5.80 -4.28 -15.10
CA ALA A 220 -5.37 -3.74 -13.82
C ALA A 220 -6.60 -3.29 -13.01
N LEU A 221 -6.73 -3.79 -11.79
CA LEU A 221 -7.84 -3.47 -10.91
C LEU A 221 -7.41 -2.40 -9.90
N LEU A 222 -8.16 -1.30 -9.83
CA LEU A 222 -7.94 -0.26 -8.84
C LEU A 222 -8.38 -0.78 -7.46
N THR A 223 -7.44 -0.89 -6.53
CA THR A 223 -7.73 -1.18 -5.11
C THR A 223 -7.15 -0.06 -4.24
N PRO A 224 -7.58 0.09 -2.98
CA PRO A 224 -7.03 1.16 -2.14
C PRO A 224 -5.52 1.01 -1.93
N ALA A 225 -5.03 -0.22 -1.77
CA ALA A 225 -3.61 -0.54 -1.59
C ALA A 225 -2.93 0.30 -0.49
N GLN A 226 -3.66 0.64 0.56
CA GLN A 226 -3.18 1.47 1.66
C GLN A 226 -2.77 0.60 2.84
N SER A 227 -1.73 1.04 3.53
CA SER A 227 -1.25 0.46 4.78
C SER A 227 -0.53 1.56 5.53
N TYR A 228 -0.99 1.81 6.76
CA TYR A 228 -0.49 2.84 7.66
C TYR A 228 1.04 2.94 7.71
N TRP A 229 1.75 1.80 7.67
CA TRP A 229 3.21 1.72 7.75
C TRP A 229 3.95 1.94 6.44
N ILE A 230 3.30 1.71 5.30
CA ILE A 230 3.94 1.71 3.98
C ILE A 230 3.54 2.96 3.19
N THR A 231 2.25 3.32 3.23
CA THR A 231 1.68 4.44 2.46
C THR A 231 1.49 5.71 3.28
N GLY A 232 1.74 5.65 4.59
CA GLY A 232 1.79 6.80 5.48
C GLY A 232 0.60 6.96 6.41
N ILE A 233 0.79 7.84 7.38
CA ILE A 233 0.07 7.91 8.66
C ILE A 233 -1.37 8.45 8.52
N LYS A 234 -1.70 9.05 7.37
CA LYS A 234 -3.04 9.60 7.04
C LYS A 234 -3.79 8.75 6.01
N THR A 235 -3.37 7.51 5.77
CA THR A 235 -4.02 6.56 4.84
C THR A 235 -4.94 5.60 5.59
N LEU A 236 -5.78 4.84 4.88
CA LEU A 236 -6.59 3.78 5.47
C LEU A 236 -5.70 2.81 6.24
N THR A 237 -6.23 2.27 7.34
CA THR A 237 -5.63 1.11 7.99
C THR A 237 -5.61 -0.08 7.02
N GLU A 238 -4.73 -1.04 7.28
CA GLU A 238 -4.58 -2.17 6.38
C GLU A 238 -5.87 -3.01 6.32
N ASP A 239 -6.51 -3.27 7.47
CA ASP A 239 -7.78 -4.01 7.51
C ASP A 239 -8.89 -3.30 6.72
N ALA A 240 -8.97 -1.96 6.80
CA ALA A 240 -9.94 -1.19 6.03
C ALA A 240 -9.63 -1.21 4.51
N SER A 241 -8.35 -1.15 4.15
CA SER A 241 -7.88 -1.28 2.77
C SER A 241 -8.21 -2.66 2.20
N TRP A 242 -7.95 -3.72 2.96
CA TRP A 242 -8.23 -5.10 2.57
C TRP A 242 -9.73 -5.35 2.42
N ALA A 243 -10.57 -4.87 3.34
CA ALA A 243 -12.01 -5.04 3.25
C ALA A 243 -12.61 -4.38 1.99
N GLN A 244 -12.14 -3.17 1.66
CA GLN A 244 -12.55 -2.48 0.43
C GLN A 244 -12.01 -3.21 -0.82
N GLY A 245 -10.73 -3.61 -0.82
CA GLY A 245 -10.14 -4.34 -1.93
C GLY A 245 -10.79 -5.69 -2.18
N LEU A 246 -11.21 -6.40 -1.12
CA LEU A 246 -11.98 -7.65 -1.22
C LEU A 246 -13.32 -7.43 -1.89
N THR A 247 -14.06 -6.40 -1.48
CA THR A 247 -15.35 -6.03 -2.12
C THR A 247 -15.18 -5.72 -3.61
N ILE A 248 -14.11 -5.00 -3.96
CA ILE A 248 -13.79 -4.66 -5.35
C ILE A 248 -13.43 -5.90 -6.16
N LEU A 249 -12.60 -6.79 -5.60
CA LEU A 249 -12.17 -8.02 -6.26
C LEU A 249 -13.36 -8.97 -6.48
N ASP A 250 -14.16 -9.24 -5.45
CA ASP A 250 -15.36 -10.08 -5.52
C ASP A 250 -16.31 -9.59 -6.63
N SER A 251 -16.60 -8.28 -6.63
CA SER A 251 -17.45 -7.65 -7.66
C SER A 251 -16.86 -7.82 -9.08
N ALA A 252 -15.55 -7.67 -9.23
CA ALA A 252 -14.87 -7.80 -10.51
C ALA A 252 -14.88 -9.25 -11.02
N ILE A 253 -14.63 -10.24 -10.15
CA ILE A 253 -14.68 -11.66 -10.50
C ILE A 253 -16.10 -12.03 -10.93
N HIS A 254 -17.12 -11.71 -10.12
CA HIS A 254 -18.50 -12.04 -10.44
C HIS A 254 -19.00 -11.36 -11.73
N ALA A 255 -18.55 -10.14 -12.03
CA ALA A 255 -18.86 -9.48 -13.31
C ALA A 255 -18.30 -10.24 -14.52
N GLN A 256 -17.06 -10.75 -14.42
CA GLN A 256 -16.44 -11.56 -15.48
C GLN A 256 -17.15 -12.91 -15.63
N LEU A 257 -17.42 -13.61 -14.52
CA LEU A 257 -18.12 -14.89 -14.53
C LEU A 257 -19.53 -14.77 -15.12
N THR A 258 -20.26 -13.69 -14.80
CA THR A 258 -21.59 -13.40 -15.35
C THR A 258 -21.54 -13.15 -16.86
N SER A 259 -20.42 -12.63 -17.35
CA SER A 259 -20.16 -12.43 -18.78
C SER A 259 -19.70 -13.73 -19.49
N GLY A 260 -19.63 -14.85 -18.76
CA GLY A 260 -19.21 -16.15 -19.27
C GLY A 260 -17.70 -16.34 -19.38
N ASN A 261 -16.91 -15.43 -18.79
CA ASN A 261 -15.45 -15.49 -18.79
C ASN A 261 -14.92 -16.39 -17.67
N THR A 262 -13.73 -16.93 -17.88
CA THR A 262 -12.87 -17.57 -16.87
C THR A 262 -11.86 -16.55 -16.35
N VAL A 263 -11.48 -16.65 -15.07
CA VAL A 263 -10.68 -15.60 -14.42
C VAL A 263 -9.39 -16.17 -13.84
N VAL A 264 -8.26 -15.51 -14.10
CA VAL A 264 -7.07 -15.61 -13.24
C VAL A 264 -6.95 -14.34 -12.43
N VAL A 265 -6.77 -14.45 -11.12
CA VAL A 265 -6.41 -13.31 -10.27
C VAL A 265 -4.90 -13.35 -10.05
N GLN A 266 -4.22 -12.31 -10.53
CA GLN A 266 -2.84 -12.04 -10.17
C GLN A 266 -2.83 -11.09 -8.97
N GLY A 267 -2.09 -11.44 -7.92
CA GLY A 267 -1.95 -10.61 -6.73
C GLY A 267 -0.50 -10.55 -6.25
N PHE A 268 -0.08 -9.36 -5.81
CA PHE A 268 1.22 -9.14 -5.16
C PHE A 268 1.05 -8.57 -3.76
N SER A 269 1.80 -9.07 -2.77
CA SER A 269 1.84 -8.49 -1.41
C SER A 269 0.43 -8.38 -0.80
N GLN A 270 -0.02 -7.19 -0.43
CA GLN A 270 -1.40 -6.91 -0.01
C GLN A 270 -2.45 -7.48 -0.98
N GLY A 271 -2.28 -7.31 -2.30
CA GLY A 271 -3.20 -7.86 -3.31
C GLY A 271 -3.24 -9.39 -3.32
N ALA A 272 -2.12 -10.06 -3.00
CA ALA A 272 -2.09 -11.52 -2.85
C ALA A 272 -2.85 -12.00 -1.60
N GLY A 273 -2.76 -11.23 -0.52
CA GLY A 273 -3.54 -11.48 0.70
C GLY A 273 -5.05 -11.31 0.49
N ILE A 274 -5.46 -10.23 -0.20
CA ILE A 274 -6.88 -10.02 -0.58
C ILE A 274 -7.38 -11.19 -1.44
N ALA A 275 -6.61 -11.59 -2.46
CA ALA A 275 -6.96 -12.72 -3.30
C ALA A 275 -7.03 -14.05 -2.52
N SER A 276 -6.24 -14.21 -1.47
CA SER A 276 -6.26 -15.39 -0.60
C SER A 276 -7.54 -15.47 0.23
N LEU A 277 -8.01 -14.33 0.77
CA LEU A 277 -9.28 -14.27 1.49
C LEU A 277 -10.49 -14.50 0.56
N GLU A 278 -10.38 -14.00 -0.67
CA GLU A 278 -11.44 -14.14 -1.67
C GLU A 278 -11.75 -15.59 -2.05
N MET A 279 -10.76 -16.49 -1.99
CA MET A 279 -10.98 -17.92 -2.24
C MET A 279 -12.08 -18.51 -1.36
N ALA A 280 -12.11 -18.14 -0.07
CA ALA A 280 -13.11 -18.62 0.86
C ALA A 280 -14.51 -18.09 0.50
N SER A 281 -14.62 -16.82 0.11
CA SER A 281 -15.85 -16.18 -0.34
C SER A 281 -16.42 -16.86 -1.58
N LEU A 282 -15.59 -17.03 -2.61
CA LEU A 282 -16.00 -17.67 -3.88
C LEU A 282 -16.46 -19.12 -3.65
N LYS A 283 -15.73 -19.88 -2.83
CA LYS A 283 -16.09 -21.26 -2.51
C LYS A 283 -17.41 -21.33 -1.76
N ALA A 284 -17.62 -20.44 -0.78
CA ALA A 284 -18.89 -20.34 -0.06
C ALA A 284 -20.06 -19.95 -0.98
N ALA A 285 -19.80 -19.11 -2.00
CA ALA A 285 -20.76 -18.75 -3.04
C ALA A 285 -21.00 -19.87 -4.09
N GLY A 286 -20.26 -20.98 -4.02
CA GLY A 286 -20.41 -22.11 -4.93
C GLY A 286 -19.81 -21.89 -6.32
N VAL A 287 -18.84 -20.97 -6.45
CA VAL A 287 -18.11 -20.76 -7.70
C VAL A 287 -17.30 -22.02 -8.06
N PRO A 288 -17.42 -22.56 -9.29
CA PRO A 288 -16.65 -23.72 -9.72
C PRO A 288 -15.14 -23.46 -9.70
N SER A 289 -14.35 -24.44 -9.26
CA SER A 289 -12.90 -24.29 -9.15
C SER A 289 -12.15 -24.26 -10.48
N ASP A 290 -12.80 -24.60 -11.59
CA ASP A 290 -12.29 -24.44 -12.95
C ASP A 290 -12.63 -23.07 -13.57
N ALA A 291 -13.49 -22.28 -12.92
CA ALA A 291 -13.87 -20.96 -13.39
C ALA A 291 -12.88 -19.86 -12.95
N VAL A 292 -12.15 -20.09 -11.85
CA VAL A 292 -11.23 -19.12 -11.26
C VAL A 292 -9.90 -19.79 -10.88
N SER A 293 -8.77 -19.11 -11.11
CA SER A 293 -7.43 -19.54 -10.71
C SER A 293 -6.61 -18.36 -10.19
N PHE A 294 -5.49 -18.63 -9.51
CA PHE A 294 -4.74 -17.59 -8.79
C PHE A 294 -3.23 -17.68 -9.06
N ALA A 295 -2.60 -16.52 -9.27
CA ALA A 295 -1.15 -16.35 -9.38
C ALA A 295 -0.68 -15.32 -8.34
N LEU A 296 -0.13 -15.81 -7.24
CA LEU A 296 0.18 -14.99 -6.07
C LEU A 296 1.70 -14.86 -5.90
N VAL A 297 2.17 -13.65 -5.68
CA VAL A 297 3.61 -13.37 -5.50
C VAL A 297 3.83 -12.53 -4.24
N GLY A 298 4.87 -12.85 -3.47
CA GLY A 298 5.13 -12.17 -2.20
C GLY A 298 3.93 -12.23 -1.25
N ASN A 299 3.26 -13.37 -1.16
CA ASN A 299 2.02 -13.52 -0.42
C ASN A 299 2.26 -13.60 1.11
N PRO A 300 1.79 -12.63 1.92
CA PRO A 300 1.97 -12.66 3.37
C PRO A 300 1.19 -13.80 4.06
N MET A 301 0.25 -14.44 3.34
CA MET A 301 -0.56 -15.55 3.82
C MET A 301 -0.07 -16.92 3.31
N ASN A 302 1.17 -17.03 2.83
CA ASN A 302 1.79 -18.32 2.52
C ASN A 302 1.66 -19.26 3.75
N PRO A 303 1.09 -20.48 3.61
CA PRO A 303 0.87 -21.37 4.75
C PRO A 303 2.15 -21.66 5.55
N ASN A 304 3.27 -21.88 4.86
CA ASN A 304 4.58 -21.98 5.46
C ASN A 304 5.47 -20.83 4.97
N GLY A 305 5.82 -19.91 5.86
CA GLY A 305 6.64 -18.72 5.56
C GLY A 305 5.88 -17.41 5.62
N GLY A 306 4.57 -17.38 5.37
CA GLY A 306 3.81 -16.13 5.40
C GLY A 306 3.73 -15.53 6.81
N LEU A 307 4.09 -14.26 6.96
CA LEU A 307 4.02 -13.52 8.22
C LEU A 307 2.64 -13.66 8.90
N TYR A 308 1.56 -13.66 8.11
CA TYR A 308 0.19 -13.73 8.64
C TYR A 308 -0.19 -15.14 9.06
N SER A 309 0.47 -16.15 8.47
CA SER A 309 0.34 -17.55 8.88
C SER A 309 1.24 -17.89 10.06
N ARG A 310 2.38 -17.18 10.24
CA ARG A 310 3.26 -17.34 11.40
C ARG A 310 2.53 -16.94 12.68
N PHE A 311 1.95 -15.74 12.70
CA PHE A 311 1.26 -15.16 13.86
C PHE A 311 -0.26 -15.19 13.69
N ASP A 312 -0.79 -16.33 13.27
CA ASP A 312 -2.23 -16.50 13.04
C ASP A 312 -3.06 -16.09 14.27
N GLY A 313 -4.17 -15.42 14.03
CA GLY A 313 -5.09 -14.90 15.04
C GLY A 313 -4.64 -13.62 15.76
N LEU A 314 -3.44 -13.09 15.49
CA LEU A 314 -3.01 -11.81 16.06
C LEU A 314 -3.85 -10.66 15.50
N THR A 315 -4.31 -9.78 16.38
CA THR A 315 -4.98 -8.53 16.00
C THR A 315 -4.33 -7.35 16.70
N LEU A 316 -4.06 -6.30 15.94
CA LEU A 316 -3.46 -5.04 16.39
C LEU A 316 -4.45 -3.90 16.06
N PRO A 317 -5.54 -3.72 16.84
CA PRO A 317 -6.62 -2.80 16.47
C PRO A 317 -6.18 -1.34 16.41
N SER A 318 -5.24 -0.90 17.27
CA SER A 318 -4.69 0.46 17.22
C SER A 318 -3.98 0.77 15.90
N LEU A 319 -3.49 -0.27 15.22
CA LEU A 319 -2.82 -0.18 13.92
C LEU A 319 -3.77 -0.55 12.76
N GLY A 320 -5.00 -0.97 13.08
CA GLY A 320 -5.98 -1.55 12.15
C GLY A 320 -5.37 -2.64 11.28
N LYS A 321 -4.69 -3.60 11.92
CA LYS A 321 -4.05 -4.74 11.26
C LYS A 321 -4.43 -6.05 11.96
N SER A 322 -4.87 -7.01 11.16
CA SER A 322 -5.21 -8.36 11.58
C SER A 322 -4.37 -9.38 10.82
N PHE A 323 -4.13 -10.54 11.44
CA PHE A 323 -3.36 -11.66 10.88
C PHE A 323 -4.33 -12.83 10.64
N PRO A 324 -4.98 -12.88 9.45
CA PRO A 324 -6.10 -13.80 9.18
C PRO A 324 -5.67 -15.24 8.85
N GLY A 325 -4.40 -15.58 9.05
CA GLY A 325 -3.88 -16.93 8.82
C GLY A 325 -3.37 -17.18 7.40
N SER A 326 -3.72 -18.34 6.84
CA SER A 326 -3.10 -18.89 5.64
C SER A 326 -4.03 -19.01 4.44
N THR A 327 -3.51 -18.81 3.24
CA THR A 327 -4.22 -19.08 1.98
C THR A 327 -4.60 -20.57 1.90
N PRO A 328 -5.86 -20.90 1.53
CA PRO A 328 -6.26 -22.29 1.37
C PRO A 328 -5.53 -22.96 0.21
N ALA A 329 -5.06 -24.20 0.42
CA ALA A 329 -4.27 -24.93 -0.57
C ALA A 329 -5.09 -25.66 -1.66
N ASN A 330 -6.40 -25.82 -1.45
CA ASN A 330 -7.25 -26.74 -2.20
C ASN A 330 -8.62 -26.17 -2.60
N ASP A 331 -8.78 -24.85 -2.52
CA ASP A 331 -10.04 -24.21 -2.90
C ASP A 331 -10.06 -23.92 -4.41
N TYR A 332 -8.95 -23.43 -4.96
CA TYR A 332 -8.80 -23.11 -6.39
C TYR A 332 -7.38 -23.41 -6.89
N PRO A 333 -7.20 -23.70 -8.20
CA PRO A 333 -5.86 -23.84 -8.80
C PRO A 333 -5.04 -22.59 -8.56
N THR A 334 -3.87 -22.75 -7.92
CA THR A 334 -3.06 -21.62 -7.49
C THR A 334 -1.58 -21.87 -7.77
N VAL A 335 -0.86 -20.82 -8.16
CA VAL A 335 0.60 -20.80 -8.15
C VAL A 335 1.09 -19.69 -7.23
N MET A 336 2.06 -20.00 -6.37
CA MET A 336 2.68 -19.06 -5.44
C MET A 336 4.18 -18.96 -5.69
N TYR A 337 4.69 -17.76 -5.89
CA TYR A 337 6.14 -17.49 -5.92
C TYR A 337 6.55 -16.65 -4.73
N THR A 338 7.63 -17.06 -4.08
CA THR A 338 8.23 -16.40 -2.93
C THR A 338 9.71 -16.25 -3.17
N ILE A 339 10.29 -15.08 -2.85
CA ILE A 339 11.73 -14.88 -2.87
C ILE A 339 12.25 -15.20 -1.47
N GLU A 340 13.36 -15.94 -1.41
CA GLU A 340 14.01 -16.32 -0.15
C GLU A 340 14.37 -15.08 0.67
N TYR A 341 14.13 -15.13 1.99
CA TYR A 341 14.27 -14.01 2.94
C TYR A 341 13.28 -12.85 2.77
N ASP A 342 12.21 -13.01 1.99
CA ASP A 342 11.14 -12.03 1.93
C ASP A 342 10.49 -11.84 3.32
N GLY A 343 10.57 -10.63 3.87
CA GLY A 343 10.09 -10.32 5.22
C GLY A 343 8.59 -10.43 5.45
N PHE A 344 7.78 -10.63 4.41
CA PHE A 344 6.34 -10.85 4.53
C PHE A 344 5.94 -12.25 4.10
N ALA A 345 6.53 -12.76 3.02
CA ALA A 345 6.14 -14.03 2.41
C ALA A 345 6.99 -15.23 2.87
N ASP A 346 8.15 -14.96 3.48
CA ASP A 346 9.13 -15.92 4.01
C ASP A 346 9.73 -15.40 5.33
N PHE A 347 8.86 -15.21 6.31
CA PHE A 347 9.21 -14.81 7.67
C PHE A 347 9.80 -15.99 8.46
N PRO A 348 10.85 -15.75 9.29
CA PRO A 348 11.50 -16.78 10.10
C PRO A 348 10.52 -17.63 10.90
N ARG A 349 10.82 -18.92 11.02
CA ARG A 349 10.07 -19.86 11.85
C ARG A 349 10.42 -19.72 13.33
N TYR A 350 11.65 -19.31 13.66
CA TYR A 350 12.20 -19.28 15.01
C TYR A 350 12.60 -17.85 15.42
N PRO A 351 11.64 -17.00 15.83
CA PRO A 351 11.85 -15.58 16.09
C PRO A 351 12.71 -15.26 17.33
N LEU A 352 13.12 -16.25 18.14
CA LEU A 352 14.19 -16.01 19.12
C LEU A 352 15.54 -15.71 18.44
N ASN A 353 15.67 -16.02 17.15
CA ASN A 353 16.81 -15.65 16.33
C ASN A 353 16.65 -14.24 15.76
N ILE A 354 16.97 -13.24 16.58
CA ILE A 354 16.87 -11.81 16.24
C ILE A 354 17.66 -11.45 14.97
N VAL A 355 18.73 -12.19 14.65
CA VAL A 355 19.51 -11.94 13.43
C VAL A 355 18.73 -12.32 12.18
N ALA A 356 17.98 -13.44 12.24
CA ALA A 356 17.09 -13.84 11.16
C ALA A 356 15.91 -12.87 11.01
N ASP A 357 15.33 -12.41 12.12
CA ASP A 357 14.25 -11.41 12.09
C ASP A 357 14.72 -10.09 11.49
N ALA A 358 15.90 -9.61 11.87
CA ALA A 358 16.51 -8.41 11.30
C ALA A 358 16.78 -8.57 9.78
N ASN A 359 17.25 -9.75 9.37
CA ASN A 359 17.45 -10.07 7.96
C ASN A 359 16.12 -10.05 7.19
N ALA A 360 15.07 -10.66 7.73
CA ALA A 360 13.73 -10.65 7.14
C ALA A 360 13.18 -9.22 7.03
N MET A 361 13.40 -8.35 8.03
CA MET A 361 13.00 -6.94 7.96
C MET A 361 13.72 -6.17 6.84
N LEU A 362 15.01 -6.40 6.64
CA LEU A 362 15.70 -5.85 5.48
C LEU A 362 15.27 -6.52 4.18
N GLY A 363 14.83 -7.77 4.22
CA GLY A 363 14.16 -8.45 3.11
C GLY A 363 12.85 -7.78 2.72
N ALA A 364 12.06 -7.28 3.68
CA ALA A 364 10.86 -6.50 3.38
C ALA A 364 11.17 -5.21 2.58
N LEU A 365 12.37 -4.63 2.72
CA LEU A 365 12.79 -3.44 1.97
C LEU A 365 13.46 -3.76 0.63
N TYR A 366 14.38 -4.72 0.63
CA TYR A 366 15.29 -4.94 -0.50
C TYR A 366 14.88 -6.12 -1.37
N VAL A 367 14.11 -7.07 -0.85
CA VAL A 367 13.70 -8.30 -1.54
C VAL A 367 12.23 -8.24 -1.95
N HIS A 368 11.33 -7.92 -1.02
CA HIS A 368 9.89 -7.94 -1.27
C HIS A 368 9.43 -7.07 -2.47
N PRO A 369 10.03 -5.90 -2.76
CA PRO A 369 9.63 -5.11 -3.94
C PRO A 369 10.07 -5.68 -5.30
N LEU A 370 10.87 -6.75 -5.33
CA LEU A 370 11.53 -7.23 -6.56
C LEU A 370 10.64 -8.06 -7.48
N TYR A 371 9.55 -8.69 -7.00
CA TYR A 371 8.72 -9.57 -7.84
C TYR A 371 8.34 -9.00 -9.21
N PRO A 372 7.85 -7.75 -9.34
CA PRO A 372 7.50 -7.19 -10.65
C PRO A 372 8.71 -6.76 -11.49
N THR A 373 9.93 -6.78 -10.96
CA THR A 373 11.15 -6.36 -11.66
C THR A 373 12.09 -7.52 -12.03
N LEU A 374 11.85 -8.73 -11.52
CA LEU A 374 12.63 -9.91 -11.89
C LEU A 374 12.52 -10.22 -13.38
N THR A 375 13.62 -10.68 -13.97
CA THR A 375 13.62 -11.20 -15.34
C THR A 375 13.09 -12.64 -15.38
N ALA A 376 12.69 -13.11 -16.56
CA ALA A 376 12.24 -14.49 -16.74
C ALA A 376 13.32 -15.51 -16.34
N GLU A 377 14.60 -15.20 -16.59
CA GLU A 377 15.73 -16.05 -16.20
C GLU A 377 15.88 -16.14 -14.68
N GLN A 378 15.67 -15.03 -13.96
CA GLN A 378 15.68 -15.04 -12.50
C GLN A 378 14.52 -15.86 -11.95
N VAL A 379 13.31 -15.70 -12.50
CA VAL A 379 12.15 -16.50 -12.09
C VAL A 379 12.33 -17.99 -12.44
N ALA A 380 13.02 -18.31 -13.53
CA ALA A 380 13.31 -19.70 -13.91
C ALA A 380 14.25 -20.42 -12.93
N THR A 381 14.96 -19.70 -12.05
CA THR A 381 15.73 -20.31 -10.95
C THR A 381 14.87 -20.85 -9.82
N ALA A 382 13.56 -20.59 -9.85
CA ALA A 382 12.68 -20.97 -8.76
C ALA A 382 12.63 -22.50 -8.58
N VAL A 383 12.76 -22.93 -7.33
CA VAL A 383 12.64 -24.33 -6.92
C VAL A 383 11.22 -24.59 -6.46
N GLN A 384 10.59 -25.63 -7.02
CA GLN A 384 9.27 -26.05 -6.56
C GLN A 384 9.38 -26.74 -5.19
N LEU A 385 8.65 -26.23 -4.20
CA LEU A 385 8.67 -26.75 -2.83
C LEU A 385 7.80 -28.02 -2.68
N PRO A 386 8.17 -28.94 -1.77
CA PRO A 386 7.38 -30.13 -1.49
C PRO A 386 6.05 -29.76 -0.82
N THR A 387 5.06 -30.64 -0.99
CA THR A 387 3.72 -30.49 -0.38
C THR A 387 3.26 -31.78 0.27
N ALA A 388 2.38 -31.67 1.26
CA ALA A 388 1.77 -32.78 1.95
C ALA A 388 0.50 -33.19 1.19
N GLY A 389 0.54 -34.40 0.62
CA GLY A 389 -0.58 -34.95 -0.14
C GLY A 389 -0.86 -34.22 -1.46
N PRO A 390 -1.91 -34.63 -2.20
CA PRO A 390 -2.37 -33.91 -3.38
C PRO A 390 -2.82 -32.50 -3.04
N THR A 391 -2.47 -31.53 -3.89
CA THR A 391 -2.82 -30.13 -3.71
C THR A 391 -3.17 -29.45 -5.04
N MET A 392 -4.05 -28.44 -5.00
CA MET A 392 -4.33 -27.57 -6.16
C MET A 392 -3.32 -26.42 -6.30
N THR A 393 -2.47 -26.22 -5.28
CA THR A 393 -1.49 -25.13 -5.24
C THR A 393 -0.07 -25.62 -5.50
N LYS A 394 0.65 -24.95 -6.40
CA LYS A 394 2.10 -25.09 -6.60
C LYS A 394 2.83 -23.96 -5.89
N TYR A 395 3.89 -24.29 -5.17
CA TYR A 395 4.70 -23.33 -4.41
C TYR A 395 6.12 -23.31 -4.96
N TYR A 396 6.63 -22.11 -5.22
CA TYR A 396 7.95 -21.88 -5.80
C TYR A 396 8.74 -20.92 -4.91
N MET A 397 9.98 -21.29 -4.62
CA MET A 397 10.94 -20.45 -3.91
C MET A 397 12.02 -19.98 -4.88
N ILE A 398 12.22 -18.66 -4.99
CA ILE A 398 13.27 -18.02 -5.79
C ILE A 398 14.44 -17.76 -4.85
N PRO A 399 15.57 -18.48 -4.98
CA PRO A 399 16.70 -18.32 -4.08
C PRO A 399 17.36 -16.94 -4.21
N THR A 400 17.97 -16.46 -3.12
CA THR A 400 18.75 -15.22 -3.13
C THR A 400 20.22 -15.48 -2.80
N HIS A 401 21.09 -14.77 -3.51
CA HIS A 401 22.52 -14.90 -3.28
C HIS A 401 22.96 -14.20 -1.99
N ASN A 402 22.52 -12.96 -1.80
CA ASN A 402 22.94 -12.11 -0.69
C ASN A 402 21.94 -12.13 0.46
N LEU A 403 22.46 -11.97 1.68
CA LEU A 403 21.62 -11.66 2.82
C LEU A 403 21.15 -10.21 2.75
N PRO A 404 19.83 -9.94 2.81
CA PRO A 404 19.31 -8.58 2.93
C PRO A 404 19.96 -7.78 4.06
N LEU A 405 20.33 -8.43 5.16
CA LEU A 405 21.02 -7.83 6.31
C LEU A 405 22.32 -7.11 5.95
N LEU A 406 22.98 -7.54 4.86
CA LEU A 406 24.26 -7.01 4.42
C LEU A 406 24.15 -5.98 3.30
N GLU A 407 22.96 -5.78 2.71
CA GLU A 407 22.77 -4.83 1.63
C GLU A 407 23.20 -3.38 1.98
N PRO A 408 22.90 -2.84 3.18
CA PRO A 408 23.41 -1.52 3.56
C PRO A 408 24.95 -1.45 3.58
N LEU A 409 25.62 -2.50 4.04
CA LEU A 409 27.08 -2.57 4.10
C LEU A 409 27.70 -2.55 2.70
N ARG A 410 27.09 -3.26 1.75
CA ARG A 410 27.56 -3.40 0.36
C ARG A 410 27.63 -2.08 -0.41
N THR A 411 26.91 -1.06 0.04
CA THR A 411 26.95 0.29 -0.58
C THR A 411 28.26 1.06 -0.32
N SER A 412 29.11 0.60 0.60
CA SER A 412 30.37 1.25 0.96
C SER A 412 31.55 0.81 0.08
N PHE A 413 32.63 1.60 0.07
CA PHE A 413 33.83 1.36 -0.75
C PHE A 413 34.46 -0.04 -0.57
N LEU A 414 34.49 -0.56 0.66
CA LEU A 414 34.92 -1.94 0.98
C LEU A 414 33.72 -2.86 1.29
N GLY A 415 32.51 -2.39 0.98
CA GLY A 415 31.25 -2.99 1.43
C GLY A 415 31.10 -4.44 1.00
N ASN A 416 31.31 -4.72 -0.30
CA ASN A 416 31.23 -6.08 -0.82
C ASN A 416 32.26 -7.01 -0.18
N THR A 417 33.53 -6.59 -0.10
CA THR A 417 34.58 -7.41 0.52
C THR A 417 34.29 -7.76 1.97
N ILE A 418 33.79 -6.80 2.77
CA ILE A 418 33.45 -7.06 4.17
C ILE A 418 32.18 -7.91 4.26
N ALA A 419 31.18 -7.65 3.41
CA ALA A 419 29.95 -8.43 3.37
C ALA A 419 30.22 -9.89 2.96
N ASP A 420 30.98 -10.12 1.90
CA ASP A 420 31.32 -11.45 1.39
C ASP A 420 32.26 -12.22 2.34
N LEU A 421 33.03 -11.52 3.19
CA LEU A 421 33.79 -12.14 4.27
C LEU A 421 32.89 -12.75 5.35
N ILE A 422 31.83 -12.05 5.74
CA ILE A 422 30.99 -12.45 6.89
C ILE A 422 29.71 -13.18 6.47
N GLN A 423 29.28 -13.04 5.22
CA GLN A 423 28.01 -13.57 4.72
C GLN A 423 27.87 -15.08 4.89
N PRO A 424 28.87 -15.94 4.63
CA PRO A 424 28.68 -17.38 4.75
C PRO A 424 28.35 -17.81 6.20
N ASP A 425 29.06 -17.29 7.19
CA ASP A 425 28.78 -17.58 8.60
C ASP A 425 27.45 -16.96 9.05
N LEU A 426 27.18 -15.75 8.58
CA LEU A 426 25.92 -15.07 8.88
C LEU A 426 24.73 -15.78 8.22
N LYS A 427 24.91 -16.43 7.06
CA LYS A 427 23.88 -17.23 6.40
C LYS A 427 23.52 -18.44 7.25
N VAL A 428 24.50 -19.15 7.81
CA VAL A 428 24.24 -20.25 8.76
C VAL A 428 23.39 -19.75 9.92
N ILE A 429 23.77 -18.62 10.54
CA ILE A 429 23.05 -18.04 11.67
C ILE A 429 21.63 -17.61 11.28
N VAL A 430 21.46 -16.92 10.16
CA VAL A 430 20.14 -16.46 9.68
C VAL A 430 19.25 -17.65 9.32
N ASN A 431 19.77 -18.64 8.61
CA ASN A 431 19.04 -19.81 8.13
C ASN A 431 18.55 -20.71 9.28
N LEU A 432 19.26 -20.74 10.42
CA LEU A 432 18.74 -21.38 11.64
C LEU A 432 17.41 -20.78 12.12
N GLY A 433 17.15 -19.49 11.83
CA GLY A 433 15.85 -18.86 12.07
C GLY A 433 14.72 -19.46 11.22
N TYR A 434 15.04 -20.12 10.12
CA TYR A 434 14.10 -20.78 9.21
C TYR A 434 13.95 -22.28 9.46
N GLY A 435 14.92 -22.87 10.17
CA GLY A 435 14.90 -24.23 10.70
C GLY A 435 15.96 -25.16 10.15
N ASP A 436 16.64 -24.75 9.08
CA ASP A 436 17.66 -25.53 8.40
C ASP A 436 18.81 -24.57 8.02
N PRO A 437 20.06 -24.82 8.45
CA PRO A 437 21.18 -23.89 8.18
C PRO A 437 21.50 -23.73 6.69
N ASP A 438 21.07 -24.65 5.82
CA ASP A 438 21.34 -24.59 4.38
C ASP A 438 20.33 -23.75 3.59
N TYR A 439 19.15 -23.48 4.18
CA TYR A 439 18.04 -22.83 3.48
C TYR A 439 17.52 -21.61 4.23
N GLY A 440 17.36 -20.50 3.52
CA GLY A 440 16.77 -19.26 4.04
C GLY A 440 15.26 -19.26 4.14
N TYR A 441 14.63 -20.44 4.12
CA TYR A 441 13.19 -20.67 4.15
C TYR A 441 12.88 -22.00 4.84
N SER A 442 11.66 -22.17 5.34
CA SER A 442 11.25 -23.42 6.01
C SER A 442 11.06 -24.58 5.01
N THR A 443 11.82 -25.66 5.19
CA THR A 443 11.86 -26.82 4.26
C THR A 443 10.71 -27.83 4.41
N GLY A 444 9.84 -27.64 5.41
CA GLY A 444 8.62 -28.43 5.57
C GLY A 444 7.61 -28.23 4.43
N PRO A 445 6.56 -29.06 4.34
CA PRO A 445 5.55 -28.96 3.29
C PRO A 445 4.95 -27.55 3.15
N ALA A 446 5.00 -26.96 1.95
CA ALA A 446 4.64 -25.57 1.73
C ALA A 446 3.13 -25.27 1.87
N ASN A 447 2.29 -26.30 1.73
CA ASN A 447 0.84 -26.20 1.84
C ASN A 447 0.29 -26.43 3.26
N VAL A 448 1.16 -26.67 4.24
CA VAL A 448 0.76 -26.90 5.63
C VAL A 448 0.98 -25.60 6.43
N PRO A 449 -0.08 -25.02 7.03
CA PRO A 449 0.05 -23.88 7.92
C PRO A 449 1.08 -24.18 9.01
N THR A 450 2.17 -23.41 9.01
CA THR A 450 3.30 -23.62 9.90
C THR A 450 3.49 -22.37 10.76
N PRO A 451 2.99 -22.35 12.01
CA PRO A 451 3.21 -21.22 12.91
C PRO A 451 4.69 -21.09 13.31
N PHE A 452 5.04 -20.01 14.01
CA PHE A 452 6.38 -19.88 14.59
C PHE A 452 6.64 -20.96 15.66
N GLY A 453 7.91 -21.19 15.97
CA GLY A 453 8.41 -22.16 16.95
C GLY A 453 9.50 -21.56 17.83
N LEU A 454 9.95 -22.33 18.84
CA LEU A 454 10.94 -21.85 19.82
C LEU A 454 12.38 -22.06 19.35
N PHE A 455 12.72 -23.29 18.99
CA PHE A 455 14.08 -23.69 18.65
C PHE A 455 14.12 -24.57 17.41
N PRO A 456 15.09 -24.36 16.51
CA PRO A 456 15.30 -25.26 15.39
C PRO A 456 15.79 -26.63 15.88
N ASP A 457 15.34 -27.69 15.22
CA ASP A 457 15.79 -29.07 15.51
C ASP A 457 17.07 -29.37 14.71
N VAL A 458 18.16 -28.68 15.07
CA VAL A 458 19.46 -28.79 14.40
C VAL A 458 20.53 -29.13 15.42
N SER A 459 21.37 -30.13 15.10
CA SER A 459 22.44 -30.54 16.01
C SER A 459 23.50 -29.44 16.15
N PRO A 460 24.01 -29.15 17.37
CA PRO A 460 25.10 -28.19 17.54
C PRO A 460 26.35 -28.53 16.73
N GLY A 461 26.61 -29.82 16.49
CA GLY A 461 27.74 -30.27 15.67
C GLY A 461 27.63 -29.83 14.21
N THR A 462 26.42 -29.87 13.63
CA THR A 462 26.15 -29.36 12.28
C THR A 462 26.47 -27.87 12.20
N VAL A 463 25.91 -27.08 13.11
CA VAL A 463 26.13 -25.62 13.17
C VAL A 463 27.62 -25.28 13.30
N CYS A 464 28.36 -25.98 14.16
CA CYS A 464 29.80 -25.75 14.30
C CYS A 464 30.58 -26.06 13.02
N ASN A 465 30.23 -27.14 12.30
CA ASN A 465 30.89 -27.49 11.04
C ASN A 465 30.58 -26.47 9.94
N ASP A 466 29.34 -25.99 9.88
CA ASP A 466 28.91 -25.03 8.87
C ASP A 466 29.56 -23.67 9.09
N LEU A 467 29.71 -23.22 10.34
CA LEU A 467 30.46 -22.00 10.67
C LEU A 467 31.96 -22.12 10.34
N VAL A 468 32.59 -23.28 10.56
CA VAL A 468 33.99 -23.47 10.14
C VAL A 468 34.12 -23.40 8.61
N SER A 469 33.15 -24.00 7.91
CA SER A 469 33.10 -23.99 6.44
C SER A 469 32.81 -22.58 5.90
N GLY A 470 31.88 -21.86 6.52
CA GLY A 470 31.52 -20.49 6.18
C GLY A 470 32.70 -19.54 6.35
N THR A 471 33.44 -19.61 7.45
CA THR A 471 34.66 -18.80 7.65
C THR A 471 35.66 -19.01 6.51
N GLN A 472 35.87 -20.25 6.06
CA GLN A 472 36.77 -20.55 4.94
C GLN A 472 36.26 -19.99 3.61
N GLN A 473 34.95 -20.11 3.35
CA GLN A 473 34.32 -19.54 2.17
C GLN A 473 34.43 -18.01 2.17
N GLY A 474 34.17 -17.37 3.30
CA GLY A 474 34.21 -15.92 3.44
C GLY A 474 35.60 -15.33 3.18
N ILE A 475 36.64 -15.95 3.76
CA ILE A 475 38.04 -15.56 3.49
C ILE A 475 38.36 -15.70 1.99
N SER A 476 37.87 -16.76 1.35
CA SER A 476 38.10 -17.02 -0.07
C SER A 476 37.39 -16.00 -0.96
N ALA A 477 36.14 -15.66 -0.63
CA ALA A 477 35.34 -14.67 -1.36
C ALA A 477 35.94 -13.26 -1.23
N ALA A 478 36.26 -12.82 -0.01
CA ALA A 478 36.91 -11.54 0.22
C ALA A 478 38.27 -11.42 -0.48
N ALA A 479 39.05 -12.50 -0.53
CA ALA A 479 40.30 -12.54 -1.28
C ALA A 479 40.09 -12.47 -2.80
N ALA A 480 39.02 -13.05 -3.32
CA ALA A 480 38.65 -12.92 -4.73
C ALA A 480 38.25 -11.48 -5.08
N ASP A 481 37.45 -10.84 -4.22
CA ASP A 481 37.06 -9.44 -4.39
C ASP A 481 38.30 -8.54 -4.45
N LEU A 482 39.20 -8.64 -3.47
CA LEU A 482 40.44 -7.86 -3.43
C LEU A 482 41.37 -8.11 -4.63
N ARG A 483 41.32 -9.28 -5.25
CA ARG A 483 42.08 -9.59 -6.48
C ARG A 483 41.43 -9.02 -7.73
N SER A 484 40.11 -8.89 -7.72
CA SER A 484 39.33 -8.26 -8.80
C SER A 484 39.30 -6.74 -8.71
N TRP A 485 39.89 -6.17 -7.64
CA TRP A 485 40.04 -4.73 -7.49
C TRP A 485 41.04 -4.16 -8.49
N HIS A 486 40.55 -3.26 -9.33
CA HIS A 486 41.35 -2.41 -10.18
C HIS A 486 41.34 -1.01 -9.55
N LEU A 487 42.51 -0.41 -9.33
CA LEU A 487 42.57 1.01 -8.97
C LEU A 487 41.84 1.80 -10.07
N PRO A 488 40.91 2.71 -9.74
CA PRO A 488 40.35 3.59 -10.75
C PRO A 488 41.50 4.37 -11.37
N SER A 489 41.66 4.28 -12.69
CA SER A 489 42.57 5.15 -13.42
C SER A 489 42.15 6.58 -13.14
N LEU A 490 43.02 7.35 -12.49
CA LEU A 490 42.80 8.78 -12.28
C LEU A 490 42.46 9.43 -13.63
N PRO A 491 41.40 10.24 -13.74
CA PRO A 491 41.12 10.96 -14.97
C PRO A 491 42.31 11.84 -15.31
N ASN A 492 42.82 11.71 -16.55
CA ASN A 492 43.88 12.54 -17.07
C ASN A 492 43.31 13.94 -17.33
N VAL A 493 43.46 14.86 -16.39
CA VAL A 493 42.95 16.23 -16.52
C VAL A 493 43.96 17.07 -17.31
N SER A 494 43.76 17.18 -18.62
CA SER A 494 44.41 18.22 -19.44
C SER A 494 43.71 19.57 -19.25
N PRO A 495 44.43 20.67 -19.02
CA PRO A 495 43.84 21.98 -18.81
C PRO A 495 43.63 22.68 -20.16
N SER A 496 42.62 22.29 -20.93
CA SER A 496 42.26 23.03 -22.15
C SER A 496 40.86 22.66 -22.63
N GLY A 497 39.85 23.41 -22.15
CA GLY A 497 38.48 23.27 -22.63
C GLY A 497 37.43 23.85 -21.69
N LEU A 498 37.45 25.16 -21.44
CA LEU A 498 36.27 25.87 -20.92
C LEU A 498 35.68 26.71 -22.06
N PRO A 499 34.38 26.57 -22.37
CA PRO A 499 33.70 27.50 -23.27
C PRO A 499 33.56 28.86 -22.60
N HIS A 500 33.80 29.92 -23.38
CA HIS A 500 33.44 31.29 -23.03
C HIS A 500 31.94 31.39 -22.77
N LEU A 501 31.54 31.52 -21.50
CA LEU A 501 30.22 31.98 -21.11
C LEU A 501 30.26 33.51 -21.01
N THR A 502 29.60 34.17 -21.95
CA THR A 502 29.27 35.59 -21.85
C THR A 502 28.23 35.78 -20.76
N LEU A 503 28.55 36.56 -19.73
CA LEU A 503 27.62 36.98 -18.68
C LEU A 503 26.53 37.89 -19.29
N PRO A 504 25.23 37.64 -19.01
CA PRO A 504 24.22 38.66 -19.25
C PRO A 504 24.45 39.85 -18.30
N ALA A 505 24.10 41.05 -18.78
CA ALA A 505 24.26 42.28 -18.03
C ALA A 505 23.54 42.22 -16.68
N PHE A 506 24.25 42.57 -15.61
CA PHE A 506 23.72 42.64 -14.25
C PHE A 506 22.86 43.90 -14.12
N THR A 507 21.54 43.74 -14.13
CA THR A 507 20.62 44.81 -13.70
C THR A 507 20.48 44.73 -12.18
N PRO A 508 20.70 45.81 -11.41
CA PRO A 508 20.47 45.79 -9.97
C PRO A 508 19.00 45.45 -9.68
N PRO A 509 18.72 44.59 -8.69
CA PRO A 509 17.34 44.22 -8.36
C PRO A 509 16.55 45.47 -7.96
N THR A 510 15.34 45.60 -8.49
CA THR A 510 14.38 46.61 -8.00
C THR A 510 13.96 46.25 -6.58
N VAL A 511 13.56 47.25 -5.77
CA VAL A 511 12.99 47.03 -4.42
C VAL A 511 11.85 46.00 -4.47
N GLU A 512 11.04 46.00 -5.52
CA GLU A 512 9.98 45.02 -5.79
C GLU A 512 10.50 43.58 -5.92
N SER A 513 11.59 43.36 -6.67
CA SER A 513 12.20 42.03 -6.87
C SER A 513 12.90 41.49 -5.63
N LEU A 514 13.45 42.38 -4.79
CA LEU A 514 14.01 42.04 -3.48
C LEU A 514 12.90 41.67 -2.50
N ILE A 515 11.78 42.41 -2.50
CA ILE A 515 10.59 42.11 -1.71
C ILE A 515 9.96 40.78 -2.16
N HIS A 516 9.79 40.54 -3.46
CA HIS A 516 9.30 39.26 -3.98
C HIS A 516 10.25 38.10 -3.67
N GLY A 517 11.58 38.31 -3.73
CA GLY A 517 12.58 37.32 -3.34
C GLY A 517 12.55 36.99 -1.85
N LEU A 518 12.37 37.99 -0.99
CA LEU A 518 12.21 37.82 0.46
C LEU A 518 10.85 37.20 0.82
N GLN A 519 9.76 37.57 0.14
CA GLN A 519 8.44 36.97 0.30
C GLN A 519 8.42 35.51 -0.15
N THR A 520 9.10 35.19 -1.25
CA THR A 520 9.28 33.82 -1.74
C THR A 520 10.11 33.02 -0.73
N ALA A 521 11.28 33.51 -0.31
CA ALA A 521 12.10 32.87 0.71
C ALA A 521 11.34 32.68 2.04
N ASN A 522 10.56 33.66 2.49
CA ASN A 522 9.74 33.59 3.70
C ASN A 522 8.60 32.56 3.57
N THR A 523 7.94 32.50 2.41
CA THR A 523 6.87 31.52 2.14
C THR A 523 7.45 30.10 2.05
N THR A 524 8.61 29.94 1.42
CA THR A 524 9.32 28.66 1.28
C THR A 524 9.83 28.16 2.63
N ILE A 525 10.42 29.04 3.48
CA ILE A 525 10.84 28.71 4.84
C ILE A 525 9.63 28.36 5.74
N THR A 526 8.53 29.11 5.65
CA THR A 526 7.32 28.86 6.45
C THR A 526 6.63 27.55 6.05
N THR A 527 6.58 27.26 4.74
CA THR A 527 6.02 26.02 4.19
C THR A 527 6.85 24.81 4.59
N ALA A 528 8.19 24.87 4.46
CA ALA A 528 9.07 23.79 4.89
C ALA A 528 9.09 23.59 6.42
N ALA A 529 9.02 24.66 7.22
CA ALA A 529 8.88 24.56 8.67
C ALA A 529 7.53 23.93 9.07
N THR A 530 6.45 24.25 8.36
CA THR A 530 5.11 23.68 8.59
C THR A 530 5.02 22.22 8.15
N HIS A 531 5.60 21.85 7.00
CA HIS A 531 5.71 20.45 6.57
C HIS A 531 6.62 19.64 7.50
N ALA A 532 7.71 20.23 8.00
CA ALA A 532 8.58 19.57 8.96
C ALA A 532 7.89 19.37 10.32
N ALA A 533 7.15 20.37 10.80
CA ALA A 533 6.35 20.25 12.02
C ALA A 533 5.17 19.27 11.85
N ALA A 534 4.47 19.27 10.71
CA ALA A 534 3.40 18.33 10.42
C ALA A 534 3.92 16.89 10.27
N SER A 535 5.11 16.70 9.68
CA SER A 535 5.79 15.42 9.59
C SER A 535 6.24 14.94 10.98
N ALA A 536 6.83 15.81 11.80
CA ALA A 536 7.22 15.51 13.19
C ALA A 536 6.02 15.29 14.13
N TYR A 537 4.88 15.94 13.88
CA TYR A 537 3.64 15.72 14.62
C TYR A 537 2.95 14.42 14.15
N SER A 538 3.00 14.10 12.85
CA SER A 538 2.44 12.86 12.33
C SER A 538 3.14 11.62 12.91
N THR A 539 4.45 11.67 13.17
CA THR A 539 5.19 10.54 13.76
C THR A 539 4.83 10.24 15.22
N LEU A 540 4.10 11.12 15.92
CA LEU A 540 3.57 10.82 17.25
C LEU A 540 2.48 9.74 17.21
N LEU A 541 1.64 9.74 16.17
CA LEU A 541 0.52 8.81 16.07
C LEU A 541 0.99 7.34 15.90
N PRO A 542 1.94 7.01 14.99
CA PRO A 542 2.46 5.63 14.89
C PRO A 542 3.15 5.18 16.14
N THR A 543 3.79 6.11 16.86
CA THR A 543 4.44 5.82 18.13
C THR A 543 3.40 5.44 19.18
N VAL A 544 2.33 6.23 19.32
CA VAL A 544 1.25 5.96 20.27
C VAL A 544 0.50 4.68 19.91
N ASP A 545 0.21 4.43 18.63
CA ASP A 545 -0.49 3.22 18.19
C ASP A 545 0.37 1.96 18.39
N THR A 546 1.68 2.06 18.11
CA THR A 546 2.65 0.97 18.34
C THR A 546 2.80 0.71 19.84
N LEU A 547 2.93 1.75 20.67
CA LEU A 547 2.99 1.59 22.12
C LEU A 547 1.69 1.00 22.68
N THR A 548 0.54 1.34 22.10
CA THR A 548 -0.76 0.76 22.48
C THR A 548 -0.85 -0.71 22.09
N ALA A 549 -0.39 -1.08 20.88
CA ALA A 549 -0.30 -2.46 20.45
C ALA A 549 0.61 -3.29 21.37
N ILE A 550 1.76 -2.74 21.78
CA ILE A 550 2.68 -3.35 22.74
C ILE A 550 2.05 -3.47 24.14
N ALA A 551 1.33 -2.44 24.60
CA ALA A 551 0.80 -2.43 25.96
C ALA A 551 -0.51 -3.22 26.13
N VAL A 552 -1.25 -3.47 25.04
CA VAL A 552 -2.61 -4.03 25.10
C VAL A 552 -2.75 -5.30 24.27
N SER A 553 -2.41 -5.25 22.98
CA SER A 553 -2.63 -6.37 22.06
C SER A 553 -1.67 -7.53 22.31
N LEU A 554 -0.37 -7.23 22.47
CA LEU A 554 0.66 -8.24 22.73
C LEU A 554 0.37 -9.04 24.01
N PRO A 555 0.14 -8.42 25.19
CA PRO A 555 -0.22 -9.16 26.41
C PRO A 555 -1.47 -10.04 26.29
N SER A 556 -2.45 -9.63 25.47
CA SER A 556 -3.64 -10.43 25.22
C SER A 556 -3.34 -11.66 24.37
N TYR A 557 -2.48 -11.52 23.35
CA TYR A 557 -2.04 -12.63 22.51
C TYR A 557 -1.18 -13.61 23.31
N ASP A 558 -0.25 -13.10 24.13
CA ASP A 558 0.59 -13.89 25.02
C ASP A 558 -0.22 -14.72 26.01
N LEU A 559 -1.30 -14.14 26.56
CA LEU A 559 -2.19 -14.88 27.45
C LEU A 559 -2.82 -16.09 26.73
N ASN A 560 -3.24 -15.94 25.47
CA ASN A 560 -3.78 -17.06 24.69
C ASN A 560 -2.70 -18.13 24.45
N LEU A 561 -1.49 -17.74 24.05
CA LEU A 561 -0.36 -18.66 23.85
C LEU A 561 0.03 -19.39 25.15
N PHE A 562 0.06 -18.67 26.28
CA PHE A 562 0.30 -19.25 27.59
C PHE A 562 -0.78 -20.28 27.94
N LEU A 563 -2.06 -19.92 27.77
CA LEU A 563 -3.18 -20.80 28.07
C LEU A 563 -3.21 -22.05 27.16
N ASP A 564 -2.81 -21.91 25.90
CA ASP A 564 -2.67 -23.05 24.98
C ASP A 564 -1.53 -23.98 25.39
N GLY A 565 -0.39 -23.45 25.84
CA GLY A 565 0.69 -24.27 26.41
C GLY A 565 0.28 -24.98 27.72
N ILE A 566 -0.47 -24.31 28.60
CA ILE A 566 -1.04 -24.95 29.80
C ILE A 566 -2.02 -26.06 29.41
N ARG A 567 -2.85 -25.86 28.38
CA ARG A 567 -3.74 -26.90 27.86
C ARG A 567 -2.95 -28.10 27.35
N GLN A 568 -1.91 -27.88 26.55
CA GLN A 568 -1.02 -28.94 26.07
C GLN A 568 -0.40 -29.74 27.23
N ALA A 569 0.06 -29.06 28.30
CA ALA A 569 0.60 -29.72 29.48
C ALA A 569 -0.45 -30.58 30.22
N VAL A 570 -1.68 -30.08 30.36
CA VAL A 570 -2.81 -30.81 30.96
C VAL A 570 -3.22 -32.02 30.12
N GLU A 571 -3.11 -31.91 28.79
CA GLU A 571 -3.39 -32.98 27.83
C GLU A 571 -2.24 -34.00 27.71
N GLY A 572 -1.13 -33.78 28.42
CA GLY A 572 -0.03 -34.73 28.57
C GLY A 572 1.20 -34.48 27.68
N ASP A 573 1.28 -33.33 27.00
CA ASP A 573 2.48 -32.93 26.26
C ASP A 573 3.61 -32.55 27.23
N PRO A 574 4.74 -33.27 27.23
CA PRO A 574 5.88 -32.96 28.11
C PRO A 574 6.50 -31.58 27.85
N ALA A 575 6.31 -31.00 26.66
CA ALA A 575 6.77 -29.66 26.33
C ALA A 575 5.76 -28.56 26.72
N GLY A 576 4.54 -28.88 27.14
CA GLY A 576 3.47 -27.90 27.35
C GLY A 576 3.83 -26.73 28.28
N ILE A 577 4.58 -26.97 29.37
CA ILE A 577 5.05 -25.89 30.27
C ILE A 577 6.14 -25.03 29.62
N VAL A 578 7.03 -25.63 28.84
CA VAL A 578 8.04 -24.91 28.07
C VAL A 578 7.37 -24.05 27.01
N ASN A 579 6.36 -24.60 26.33
CA ASN A 579 5.55 -23.92 25.32
C ASN A 579 4.79 -22.74 25.93
N ALA A 580 4.17 -22.91 27.11
CA ALA A 580 3.41 -21.85 27.78
C ALA A 580 4.24 -20.59 28.06
N ILE A 581 5.55 -20.73 28.32
CA ILE A 581 6.45 -19.61 28.59
C ILE A 581 7.18 -19.18 27.32
N GLY A 582 7.64 -20.14 26.53
CA GLY A 582 8.48 -19.89 25.37
C GLY A 582 7.73 -19.22 24.22
N TYR A 583 6.49 -19.63 23.94
CA TYR A 583 5.74 -19.09 22.81
C TYR A 583 5.43 -17.60 22.95
N PRO A 584 5.00 -17.09 24.12
CA PRO A 584 4.92 -15.65 24.37
C PRO A 584 6.24 -14.91 24.08
N VAL A 585 7.37 -15.38 24.64
CA VAL A 585 8.67 -14.72 24.46
C VAL A 585 9.14 -14.73 23.00
N ALA A 586 8.92 -15.84 22.29
CA ALA A 586 9.23 -15.97 20.88
C ALA A 586 8.35 -15.03 20.03
N ALA A 587 7.04 -14.96 20.33
CA ALA A 587 6.12 -14.05 19.67
C ALA A 587 6.55 -12.59 19.87
N ASP A 588 6.80 -12.19 21.11
CA ASP A 588 7.29 -10.85 21.48
C ASP A 588 8.58 -10.49 20.74
N THR A 589 9.55 -11.42 20.68
CA THR A 589 10.85 -11.14 20.04
C THR A 589 10.68 -10.80 18.56
N GLY A 590 9.92 -11.62 17.83
CA GLY A 590 9.67 -11.37 16.41
C GLY A 590 8.79 -10.14 16.17
N LEU A 591 7.71 -9.99 16.95
CA LEU A 591 6.74 -8.90 16.79
C LEU A 591 7.31 -7.55 17.22
N LEU A 592 8.12 -7.48 18.29
CA LEU A 592 8.80 -6.24 18.68
C LEU A 592 9.86 -5.84 17.67
N THR A 593 10.60 -6.80 17.10
CA THR A 593 11.54 -6.52 16.01
C THR A 593 10.82 -5.95 14.79
N PHE A 594 9.71 -6.57 14.39
CA PHE A 594 8.84 -6.11 13.32
C PHE A 594 8.26 -4.71 13.59
N LEU A 595 7.61 -4.49 14.73
CA LEU A 595 6.99 -3.22 15.11
C LEU A 595 8.01 -2.09 15.21
N SER A 596 9.18 -2.37 15.82
CA SER A 596 10.26 -1.38 15.95
C SER A 596 10.82 -0.99 14.59
N PHE A 597 10.98 -1.96 13.70
CA PHE A 597 11.45 -1.73 12.34
C PHE A 597 10.47 -0.84 11.56
N PHE A 598 9.18 -1.15 11.57
CA PHE A 598 8.18 -0.34 10.83
C PHE A 598 7.99 1.05 11.43
N LEU A 599 8.13 1.19 12.76
CA LEU A 599 8.18 2.49 13.40
C LEU A 599 9.38 3.30 12.90
N ALA A 600 10.58 2.70 12.89
CA ALA A 600 11.80 3.33 12.37
C ALA A 600 11.68 3.68 10.86
N TYR A 601 11.04 2.81 10.07
CA TYR A 601 10.77 3.08 8.65
C TYR A 601 9.80 4.25 8.45
N ALA A 602 8.73 4.34 9.26
CA ALA A 602 7.83 5.49 9.25
C ALA A 602 8.57 6.79 9.62
N TYR A 603 9.45 6.74 10.62
CA TYR A 603 10.34 7.86 10.97
C TYR A 603 11.32 8.22 9.84
N TYR A 604 11.90 7.23 9.17
CA TYR A 604 12.80 7.45 8.03
C TYR A 604 12.06 8.11 6.85
N GLY A 605 10.84 7.65 6.54
CA GLY A 605 9.99 8.26 5.51
C GLY A 605 9.65 9.72 5.84
N ALA A 606 9.27 9.99 7.10
CA ALA A 606 9.04 11.35 7.58
C ALA A 606 10.31 12.21 7.50
N ALA A 607 11.46 11.69 7.94
CA ALA A 607 12.74 12.38 7.88
C ALA A 607 13.19 12.66 6.43
N LYS A 608 12.98 11.74 5.51
CA LYS A 608 13.28 11.91 4.08
C LYS A 608 12.36 12.97 3.45
N SER A 609 11.08 12.99 3.81
CA SER A 609 10.17 14.07 3.41
C SER A 609 10.67 15.42 3.93
N ILE A 610 11.03 15.50 5.21
CA ILE A 610 11.61 16.70 5.83
C ILE A 610 12.88 17.15 5.10
N VAL A 611 13.79 16.22 4.80
CA VAL A 611 15.05 16.53 4.10
C VAL A 611 14.80 16.95 2.65
N ALA A 612 13.81 16.37 1.95
CA ALA A 612 13.42 16.80 0.61
C ALA A 612 12.80 18.21 0.63
N ASP A 613 11.95 18.49 1.62
CA ASP A 613 11.34 19.80 1.83
C ASP A 613 12.41 20.86 2.17
N VAL A 614 13.44 20.48 2.93
CA VAL A 614 14.59 21.34 3.27
C VAL A 614 15.58 21.49 2.11
N ALA A 615 15.83 20.45 1.33
CA ALA A 615 16.71 20.50 0.16
C ALA A 615 16.11 21.33 -0.98
N GLY A 616 14.78 21.40 -1.09
CA GLY A 616 14.09 22.36 -1.96
C GLY A 616 14.21 23.83 -1.54
N LEU A 617 14.82 24.11 -0.37
CA LEU A 617 15.14 25.47 0.11
C LEU A 617 16.54 25.96 -0.30
N LEU A 618 17.44 25.05 -0.69
CA LEU A 618 18.85 25.31 -1.06
C LEU A 618 19.02 25.30 -2.58
#